data_AF-A0AAN9G9F7-F1
#
_entry.id   AF-A0AAN9G9F7-F1
#
_cell.length_a   1.000
_cell.length_b   1.000
_cell.length_c   1.000
_cell.angle_alpha   90.00
_cell.angle_beta   90.00
_cell.angle_gamma   90.00
#
_symmetry.space_group_name_H-M   'P 1'
#
loop_
_entity.id
_entity.type
_entity.pdbx_description
1 polymer ?
#
loop_
_entity_poly.entity_id
_entity_poly.type
_entity_poly.pdbx_seq_one_letter_code
_entity_poly.pdbx_strand_id
1 'polypeptide(L)'
;MKKFGDMTLADLRTECKKRGAKQDGRKNDLVDRLEAYVKNANFGRKDDQQEKAFSLDVPEPSTYRDINLDTPLPAVTRKLVDGYLLSVDADLKQVSKSLYEETYLQYCRWAAGNDSYFVAARCHAQMKNGVTYLVNIQLDTIGAVLAAECECAAGMGPDAHCKHVLAVLYGLSVYRKEGALKTERTCTQKLQQFHATKRLHGGSPVKAANLTLPFGGNIVKDPRPEQYRDRAGYNTFF
;
A
#
# COMPACT_ATOMS: atom_id res chain seq x y z
N MET A 1 -27.13 16.44 -41.35
CA MET A 1 -26.41 16.26 -40.07
C MET A 1 -25.61 17.51 -39.79
N LYS A 2 -25.72 18.11 -38.59
CA LYS A 2 -24.88 19.26 -38.20
C LYS A 2 -23.41 18.80 -38.14
N LYS A 3 -22.50 19.48 -38.83
CA LYS A 3 -21.06 19.22 -38.74
C LYS A 3 -20.55 19.71 -37.39
N PHE A 4 -19.87 18.86 -36.63
CA PHE A 4 -19.36 19.23 -35.30
C PHE A 4 -18.24 20.28 -35.37
N GLY A 5 -17.55 20.42 -36.51
CA GLY A 5 -16.52 21.44 -36.73
C GLY A 5 -17.01 22.89 -36.56
N ASP A 6 -18.27 23.15 -36.87
CA ASP A 6 -18.87 24.49 -36.84
C ASP A 6 -19.41 24.87 -35.45
N MET A 7 -19.42 23.94 -34.50
CA MET A 7 -19.90 24.18 -33.14
C MET A 7 -18.88 24.96 -32.32
N THR A 8 -19.36 25.72 -31.33
CA THR A 8 -18.48 26.34 -30.34
C THR A 8 -17.93 25.28 -29.38
N LEU A 9 -16.84 25.60 -28.69
CA LEU A 9 -16.24 24.67 -27.73
C LEU A 9 -17.18 24.35 -26.55
N ALA A 10 -18.05 25.30 -26.18
CA ALA A 10 -19.07 25.10 -25.16
C ALA A 10 -20.15 24.11 -25.64
N ASP A 11 -20.59 24.22 -26.89
CA ASP A 11 -21.56 23.30 -27.48
C ASP A 11 -20.99 21.88 -27.62
N LEU A 12 -19.72 21.77 -28.04
CA LEU A 12 -19.01 20.49 -28.15
C LEU A 12 -18.91 19.78 -26.80
N ARG A 13 -18.57 20.51 -25.72
CA ARG A 13 -18.55 19.93 -24.37
C ARG A 13 -19.94 19.51 -23.89
N THR A 14 -20.97 20.28 -24.25
CA THR A 14 -22.36 19.95 -23.91
C THR A 14 -22.81 18.68 -24.62
N GLU A 15 -22.48 18.53 -25.90
CA GLU A 15 -22.75 17.30 -26.66
C GLU A 15 -21.93 16.11 -26.16
N CYS A 16 -20.65 16.29 -25.79
CA CYS A 16 -19.85 15.26 -25.13
C CYS A 16 -20.49 14.83 -23.80
N LYS A 17 -20.94 15.79 -22.98
CA LYS A 17 -21.60 15.53 -21.69
C LYS A 17 -22.89 14.74 -21.86
N LYS A 18 -23.75 15.14 -22.79
CA LYS A 18 -25.01 14.42 -23.10
C LYS A 18 -24.77 12.97 -23.52
N ARG A 19 -23.60 12.69 -24.12
CA ARG A 19 -23.22 11.38 -24.66
C ARG A 19 -22.29 10.58 -23.75
N GLY A 20 -22.02 11.04 -22.53
CA GLY A 20 -21.14 10.36 -21.58
C GLY A 20 -19.65 10.38 -21.94
N ALA A 21 -19.24 11.22 -22.90
CA ALA A 21 -17.86 11.30 -23.35
C ALA A 21 -17.03 12.31 -22.52
N LYS A 22 -15.72 12.06 -22.42
CA LYS A 22 -14.77 13.00 -21.77
C LYS A 22 -14.82 14.38 -22.45
N GLN A 23 -14.79 15.44 -21.64
CA GLN A 23 -14.88 16.84 -22.09
C GLN A 23 -13.51 17.52 -22.27
N ASP A 24 -12.44 16.80 -21.96
CA ASP A 24 -11.06 17.29 -22.04
C ASP A 24 -10.50 17.20 -23.47
N GLY A 25 -9.60 18.13 -23.78
CA GLY A 25 -8.92 18.22 -25.08
C GLY A 25 -9.13 19.55 -25.79
N ARG A 26 -8.43 19.72 -26.92
CA ARG A 26 -8.59 20.84 -27.84
C ARG A 26 -9.87 20.66 -28.67
N LYS A 27 -10.30 21.72 -29.35
CA LYS A 27 -11.55 21.72 -30.16
C LYS A 27 -11.61 20.54 -31.13
N ASN A 28 -10.52 20.28 -31.86
CA ASN A 28 -10.45 19.19 -32.84
C ASN A 28 -10.59 17.82 -32.17
N ASP A 29 -9.99 17.62 -30.99
CA ASP A 29 -10.12 16.36 -30.23
C ASP A 29 -11.57 16.07 -29.83
N LEU A 30 -12.35 17.11 -29.52
CA LEU A 30 -13.77 16.99 -29.19
C LEU A 30 -14.61 16.67 -30.45
N VAL A 31 -14.28 17.29 -31.58
CA VAL A 31 -14.93 17.05 -32.87
C VAL A 31 -14.69 15.61 -33.33
N ASP A 32 -13.43 15.16 -33.37
CA ASP A 32 -13.06 13.79 -33.77
C ASP A 32 -13.73 12.75 -32.88
N ARG A 33 -13.80 13.01 -31.57
CA ARG A 33 -14.48 12.15 -30.61
C ARG A 33 -15.98 12.07 -30.89
N LEU A 34 -16.65 13.20 -31.11
CA LEU A 34 -18.08 13.20 -31.41
C LEU A 34 -18.40 12.54 -32.76
N GLU A 35 -17.55 12.74 -33.77
CA GLU A 35 -17.68 12.08 -35.06
C GLU A 35 -17.46 10.57 -34.96
N ALA A 36 -16.46 10.13 -34.20
CA ALA A 36 -16.22 8.70 -33.94
C ALA A 36 -17.41 8.05 -33.22
N TYR A 37 -18.01 8.74 -32.25
CA TYR A 37 -19.20 8.25 -31.54
C TYR A 37 -20.40 8.09 -32.48
N VAL A 38 -20.60 9.03 -33.42
CA VAL A 38 -21.66 8.94 -34.43
C VAL A 38 -21.38 7.80 -35.42
N LYS A 39 -20.14 7.66 -35.91
CA LYS A 39 -19.74 6.60 -36.84
C LYS A 39 -19.90 5.20 -36.24
N ASN A 40 -19.54 5.05 -34.96
CA ASN A 40 -19.53 3.75 -34.30
C ASN A 40 -20.87 3.38 -33.63
N ALA A 41 -21.92 4.22 -33.76
CA ALA A 41 -23.19 4.06 -33.07
C ALA A 41 -23.06 3.81 -31.55
N ASN A 42 -21.99 4.32 -30.93
CA ASN A 42 -21.66 4.16 -29.51
C ASN A 42 -22.46 5.14 -28.64
N PHE A 43 -23.78 5.20 -28.85
CA PHE A 43 -24.66 6.05 -28.07
C PHE A 43 -25.21 5.29 -26.87
N GLY A 44 -25.12 5.88 -25.69
CA GLY A 44 -25.83 5.34 -24.53
C GLY A 44 -25.23 4.06 -23.96
N ARG A 45 -23.91 3.82 -24.10
CA ARG A 45 -23.21 3.20 -22.98
C ARG A 45 -23.44 4.13 -21.80
N LYS A 46 -24.48 3.83 -21.01
CA LYS A 46 -24.34 3.99 -19.58
C LYS A 46 -22.96 3.42 -19.30
N ASP A 47 -22.15 4.15 -18.55
CA ASP A 47 -21.22 3.45 -17.70
C ASP A 47 -22.12 2.61 -16.80
N ASP A 48 -22.59 1.47 -17.32
CA ASP A 48 -22.66 0.27 -16.54
C ASP A 48 -21.19 0.11 -16.14
N GLN A 49 -20.84 0.81 -15.06
CA GLN A 49 -20.26 0.17 -13.92
C GLN A 49 -20.86 -1.23 -13.86
N GLN A 50 -20.32 -2.15 -14.67
CA GLN A 50 -20.25 -3.53 -14.28
C GLN A 50 -19.14 -3.56 -13.22
N GLU A 51 -19.47 -2.87 -12.13
CA GLU A 51 -18.82 -2.91 -10.84
C GLU A 51 -18.97 -4.35 -10.38
N LYS A 52 -17.81 -4.96 -10.13
CA LYS A 52 -17.58 -6.32 -9.64
C LYS A 52 -17.67 -7.43 -10.68
N ALA A 53 -16.54 -7.64 -11.35
CA ALA A 53 -16.06 -8.99 -11.65
C ALA A 53 -15.02 -9.45 -10.60
N PHE A 54 -15.18 -9.03 -9.33
CA PHE A 54 -14.42 -9.54 -8.18
C PHE A 54 -15.37 -10.50 -7.45
N SER A 55 -15.16 -11.79 -7.65
CA SER A 55 -16.14 -12.84 -7.31
C SER A 55 -15.77 -13.59 -6.02
N LEU A 56 -14.93 -13.03 -5.17
CA LEU A 56 -14.61 -13.64 -3.88
C LEU A 56 -15.50 -13.02 -2.80
N ASP A 57 -16.40 -13.81 -2.24
CA ASP A 57 -17.23 -13.39 -1.11
C ASP A 57 -16.35 -13.27 0.14
N VAL A 58 -15.85 -12.07 0.39
CA VAL A 58 -15.02 -11.75 1.54
C VAL A 58 -15.85 -11.38 2.77
N PRO A 59 -15.42 -11.77 3.98
CA PRO A 59 -16.02 -11.31 5.23
C PRO A 59 -15.98 -9.77 5.39
N GLU A 60 -16.78 -9.26 6.32
CA GLU A 60 -16.78 -7.83 6.65
C GLU A 60 -15.38 -7.39 7.13
N PRO A 61 -14.85 -6.25 6.67
CA PRO A 61 -13.50 -5.77 7.02
C PRO A 61 -13.21 -5.67 8.53
N SER A 62 -14.24 -5.47 9.36
CA SER A 62 -14.13 -5.39 10.82
C SER A 62 -13.78 -6.73 11.48
N THR A 63 -14.01 -7.85 10.80
CA THR A 63 -13.71 -9.20 11.31
C THR A 63 -12.23 -9.56 11.21
N TYR A 64 -11.47 -8.84 10.39
CA TYR A 64 -10.06 -9.12 10.13
C TYR A 64 -9.16 -8.69 11.28
N ARG A 65 -8.21 -9.56 11.63
CA ARG A 65 -7.19 -9.36 12.66
C ARG A 65 -5.80 -9.55 12.08
N ASP A 66 -4.79 -8.94 12.69
CA ASP A 66 -3.40 -9.12 12.26
C ASP A 66 -2.93 -10.55 12.52
N ILE A 67 -2.11 -11.08 11.61
CA ILE A 67 -1.52 -12.42 11.75
C ILE A 67 -0.32 -12.35 12.71
N ASN A 68 -0.38 -13.13 13.78
CA ASN A 68 0.64 -13.28 14.83
C ASN A 68 0.82 -14.76 15.19
N LEU A 69 1.88 -15.13 15.90
CA LEU A 69 2.24 -16.53 16.20
C LEU A 69 1.06 -17.39 16.71
N ASP A 70 0.19 -16.82 17.52
CA ASP A 70 -0.96 -17.49 18.14
C ASP A 70 -2.22 -17.52 17.27
N THR A 71 -2.13 -16.96 16.06
CA THR A 71 -3.23 -16.93 15.09
C THR A 71 -3.58 -18.36 14.67
N PRO A 72 -4.84 -18.80 14.86
CA PRO A 72 -5.30 -20.13 14.48
C PRO A 72 -5.58 -20.24 12.97
N LEU A 73 -4.62 -19.82 12.14
CA LEU A 73 -4.69 -19.98 10.69
C LEU A 73 -4.21 -21.39 10.33
N PRO A 74 -4.88 -22.09 9.41
CA PRO A 74 -4.41 -23.39 8.93
C PRO A 74 -3.03 -23.28 8.28
N ALA A 75 -2.25 -24.35 8.37
CA ALA A 75 -0.88 -24.37 7.90
C ALA A 75 -0.81 -24.42 6.37
N VAL A 76 -0.64 -23.27 5.72
CA VAL A 76 -0.41 -23.17 4.28
C VAL A 76 0.98 -23.70 3.96
N THR A 77 1.08 -24.99 3.60
CA THR A 77 2.37 -25.60 3.24
C THR A 77 2.72 -25.33 1.78
N ARG A 78 4.03 -25.40 1.47
CA ARG A 78 4.49 -25.26 0.08
C ARG A 78 3.84 -26.28 -0.87
N LYS A 79 3.57 -27.50 -0.40
CA LYS A 79 2.85 -28.53 -1.19
C LYS A 79 1.43 -28.08 -1.58
N LEU A 80 0.72 -27.41 -0.67
CA LEU A 80 -0.64 -26.91 -0.94
C LEU A 80 -0.61 -25.72 -1.91
N VAL A 81 0.38 -24.84 -1.77
CA VAL A 81 0.61 -23.74 -2.72
C VAL A 81 0.95 -24.28 -4.12
N ASP A 82 1.86 -25.25 -4.20
CA ASP A 82 2.24 -25.90 -5.46
C ASP A 82 1.03 -26.64 -6.08
N GLY A 83 0.15 -27.24 -5.26
CA GLY A 83 -1.10 -27.85 -5.72
C GLY A 83 -2.09 -26.85 -6.32
N TYR A 84 -2.26 -25.69 -5.69
CA TYR A 84 -3.06 -24.58 -6.26
C TYR A 84 -2.47 -24.10 -7.59
N LEU A 85 -1.16 -23.89 -7.63
CA LEU A 85 -0.44 -23.45 -8.82
C LEU A 85 -0.56 -24.43 -9.99
N LEU A 86 -0.49 -25.73 -9.71
CA LEU A 86 -0.72 -26.78 -10.71
C LEU A 86 -2.14 -26.71 -11.30
N SER A 87 -3.15 -26.39 -10.48
CA SER A 87 -4.54 -26.30 -10.93
C SER A 87 -4.79 -25.14 -11.90
N VAL A 88 -3.97 -24.09 -11.84
CA VAL A 88 -4.05 -22.91 -12.70
C VAL A 88 -2.94 -22.88 -13.78
N ASP A 89 -2.23 -24.00 -13.97
CA ASP A 89 -1.11 -24.15 -14.91
C ASP A 89 -0.04 -23.05 -14.75
N ALA A 90 0.35 -22.78 -13.50
CA ALA A 90 1.33 -21.75 -13.16
C ALA A 90 2.42 -22.28 -12.21
N ASP A 91 3.50 -21.52 -12.12
CA ASP A 91 4.64 -21.81 -11.25
C ASP A 91 4.94 -20.65 -10.29
N LEU A 92 5.59 -20.97 -9.17
CA LEU A 92 6.01 -19.97 -8.20
C LEU A 92 7.17 -19.14 -8.76
N LYS A 93 6.85 -17.91 -9.19
CA LYS A 93 7.80 -16.98 -9.82
C LYS A 93 8.84 -16.48 -8.81
N GLN A 94 10.10 -16.39 -9.25
CA GLN A 94 11.19 -15.85 -8.42
C GLN A 94 10.95 -14.39 -8.00
N VAL A 95 10.31 -13.60 -8.88
CA VAL A 95 9.90 -12.22 -8.59
C VAL A 95 8.96 -12.14 -7.39
N SER A 96 8.06 -13.10 -7.21
CA SER A 96 7.15 -13.13 -6.06
C SER A 96 7.90 -13.34 -4.74
N LYS A 97 8.96 -14.14 -4.77
CA LYS A 97 9.84 -14.33 -3.60
C LYS A 97 10.62 -13.05 -3.28
N SER A 98 11.17 -12.37 -4.30
CA SER A 98 11.89 -11.11 -4.06
C SER A 98 10.97 -10.04 -3.48
N LEU A 99 9.71 -9.96 -3.93
CA LEU A 99 8.70 -9.06 -3.33
C LEU A 99 8.50 -9.32 -1.83
N TYR A 100 8.43 -10.59 -1.42
CA TYR A 100 8.33 -10.96 0.00
C TYR A 100 9.59 -10.57 0.78
N GLU A 101 10.77 -10.96 0.29
CA GLU A 101 12.04 -10.71 0.99
C GLU A 101 12.37 -9.21 1.11
N GLU A 102 11.99 -8.41 0.12
CA GLU A 102 12.17 -6.96 0.12
C GLU A 102 11.07 -6.20 0.90
N THR A 103 10.19 -6.91 1.62
CA THR A 103 9.13 -6.32 2.47
C THR A 103 8.09 -5.47 1.72
N TYR A 104 7.73 -5.85 0.49
CA TYR A 104 6.66 -5.18 -0.26
C TYR A 104 5.26 -5.42 0.31
N LEU A 105 5.12 -6.38 1.22
CA LEU A 105 3.88 -6.60 1.98
C LEU A 105 3.76 -5.54 3.08
N GLN A 106 2.78 -4.66 2.98
CA GLN A 106 2.53 -3.66 4.03
C GLN A 106 1.91 -4.31 5.28
N TYR A 107 0.87 -5.13 5.08
CA TYR A 107 0.23 -5.90 6.14
C TYR A 107 -0.37 -7.17 5.58
N CYS A 108 -0.61 -8.13 6.48
CA CYS A 108 -1.37 -9.34 6.21
C CYS A 108 -2.29 -9.61 7.40
N ARG A 109 -3.58 -9.74 7.12
CA ARG A 109 -4.64 -9.94 8.10
C ARG A 109 -5.44 -11.17 7.75
N TRP A 110 -6.11 -11.73 8.74
CA TRP A 110 -6.92 -12.92 8.57
C TRP A 110 -8.29 -12.75 9.23
N ALA A 111 -9.26 -13.52 8.75
CA ALA A 111 -10.58 -13.67 9.34
C ALA A 111 -11.00 -15.15 9.28
N ALA A 112 -11.74 -15.61 10.29
CA ALA A 112 -12.38 -16.91 10.28
C ALA A 112 -13.78 -16.79 9.65
N GLY A 113 -14.08 -17.66 8.70
CA GLY A 113 -15.44 -17.94 8.23
C GLY A 113 -16.02 -19.18 8.92
N ASN A 114 -17.13 -19.69 8.38
CA ASN A 114 -17.77 -20.91 8.90
C ASN A 114 -16.88 -22.14 8.67
N ASP A 115 -16.56 -22.42 7.41
CA ASP A 115 -15.75 -23.58 6.97
C ASP A 115 -14.52 -23.17 6.16
N SER A 116 -14.17 -21.87 6.20
CA SER A 116 -13.06 -21.31 5.44
C SER A 116 -12.35 -20.23 6.24
N TYR A 117 -11.11 -19.96 5.86
CA TYR A 117 -10.31 -18.88 6.41
C TYR A 117 -10.02 -17.89 5.31
N PHE A 118 -10.05 -16.60 5.64
CA PHE A 118 -9.79 -15.54 4.67
C PHE A 118 -8.54 -14.78 5.07
N VAL A 119 -7.68 -14.51 4.10
CA VAL A 119 -6.47 -13.71 4.27
C VAL A 119 -6.58 -12.49 3.38
N ALA A 120 -6.45 -11.30 3.96
CA ALA A 120 -6.42 -10.04 3.24
C ALA A 120 -5.05 -9.38 3.46
N ALA A 121 -4.35 -9.08 2.38
CA ALA A 121 -3.02 -8.50 2.43
C ALA A 121 -2.92 -7.30 1.51
N ARG A 122 -2.05 -6.34 1.85
CA ARG A 122 -1.76 -5.20 1.00
C ARG A 122 -0.32 -5.26 0.52
N CYS A 123 -0.12 -5.24 -0.79
CA CYS A 123 1.19 -5.37 -1.42
C CYS A 123 1.50 -4.14 -2.27
N HIS A 124 2.68 -3.56 -2.10
CA HIS A 124 3.16 -2.43 -2.89
C HIS A 124 3.47 -2.83 -4.34
N ALA A 125 3.25 -1.92 -5.27
CA ALA A 125 3.64 -2.09 -6.66
C ALA A 125 5.16 -1.91 -6.81
N GLN A 126 5.82 -2.87 -7.46
CA GLN A 126 7.28 -2.84 -7.65
C GLN A 126 7.84 -1.60 -8.38
N MET A 127 7.10 -1.07 -9.35
CA MET A 127 7.59 -0.03 -10.27
C MET A 127 6.91 1.34 -10.08
N LYS A 128 5.95 1.44 -9.17
CA LYS A 128 5.13 2.65 -8.98
C LYS A 128 5.02 2.98 -7.50
N ASN A 129 5.80 3.96 -7.07
CA ASN A 129 5.76 4.45 -5.70
C ASN A 129 4.34 4.92 -5.33
N GLY A 130 3.86 4.53 -4.16
CA GLY A 130 2.55 4.90 -3.64
C GLY A 130 1.37 4.11 -4.21
N VAL A 131 1.60 3.18 -5.15
CA VAL A 131 0.55 2.26 -5.62
C VAL A 131 0.60 0.98 -4.78
N THR A 132 -0.55 0.62 -4.22
CA THR A 132 -0.73 -0.62 -3.45
C THR A 132 -1.89 -1.42 -4.05
N TYR A 133 -1.77 -2.74 -4.03
CA TYR A 133 -2.85 -3.65 -4.40
C TYR A 133 -3.34 -4.40 -3.18
N LEU A 134 -4.66 -4.47 -3.02
CA LEU A 134 -5.29 -5.41 -2.10
C LEU A 134 -5.29 -6.81 -2.73
N VAL A 135 -4.95 -7.79 -1.90
CA VAL A 135 -4.95 -9.22 -2.24
C VAL A 135 -5.84 -9.93 -1.23
N ASN A 136 -6.83 -10.68 -1.70
CA ASN A 136 -7.67 -11.51 -0.86
C ASN A 136 -7.49 -12.98 -1.24
N ILE A 137 -7.42 -13.86 -0.25
CA ILE A 137 -7.20 -15.29 -0.43
C ILE A 137 -8.17 -16.03 0.49
N GLN A 138 -8.88 -17.00 -0.07
CA GLN A 138 -9.71 -17.94 0.66
C GLN A 138 -8.97 -19.27 0.81
N LEU A 139 -8.95 -19.77 2.03
CA LEU A 139 -8.33 -21.02 2.42
C LEU A 139 -9.37 -21.98 2.98
N ASP A 140 -9.16 -23.27 2.75
CA ASP A 140 -9.87 -24.36 3.42
C ASP A 140 -9.30 -24.61 4.84
N THR A 141 -10.01 -25.39 5.64
CA THR A 141 -9.62 -25.90 6.97
C THR A 141 -8.25 -26.59 7.01
N ILE A 142 -7.81 -27.19 5.88
CA ILE A 142 -6.50 -27.84 5.75
C ILE A 142 -5.40 -26.83 5.35
N GLY A 143 -5.78 -25.62 4.90
CA GLY A 143 -4.87 -24.58 4.41
C GLY A 143 -4.63 -24.65 2.90
N ALA A 144 -5.47 -25.41 2.16
CA ALA A 144 -5.49 -25.39 0.70
C ALA A 144 -6.09 -24.07 0.21
N VAL A 145 -5.57 -23.52 -0.89
CA VAL A 145 -6.10 -22.29 -1.49
C VAL A 145 -7.35 -22.66 -2.30
N LEU A 146 -8.49 -22.09 -1.94
CA LEU A 146 -9.76 -22.28 -2.65
C LEU A 146 -9.95 -21.25 -3.75
N ALA A 147 -9.60 -20.00 -3.45
CA ALA A 147 -9.66 -18.89 -4.37
C ALA A 147 -8.70 -17.78 -3.93
N ALA A 148 -8.22 -16.98 -4.87
CA ALA A 148 -7.43 -15.79 -4.62
C ALA A 148 -7.77 -14.70 -5.63
N GLU A 149 -7.77 -13.46 -5.20
CA GLU A 149 -7.98 -12.28 -6.03
C GLU A 149 -6.98 -11.17 -5.67
N CYS A 150 -6.72 -10.28 -6.63
CA CYS A 150 -5.86 -9.12 -6.44
C CYS A 150 -6.28 -7.97 -7.35
N GLU A 151 -6.28 -6.74 -6.85
CA GLU A 151 -6.70 -5.52 -7.59
C GLU A 151 -5.82 -5.19 -8.80
N CYS A 152 -4.65 -5.83 -8.94
CA CYS A 152 -3.80 -5.64 -10.11
C CYS A 152 -4.41 -6.26 -11.36
N ALA A 153 -4.12 -5.69 -12.54
CA ALA A 153 -4.67 -6.17 -13.81
C ALA A 153 -4.44 -7.67 -14.10
N ALA A 154 -3.36 -8.26 -13.58
CA ALA A 154 -3.04 -9.68 -13.77
C ALA A 154 -3.67 -10.61 -12.72
N GLY A 155 -4.37 -10.07 -11.72
CA GLY A 155 -4.96 -10.82 -10.61
C GLY A 155 -6.46 -10.61 -10.45
N MET A 156 -7.13 -10.10 -11.48
CA MET A 156 -8.58 -9.93 -11.46
C MET A 156 -9.26 -11.29 -11.60
N GLY A 157 -10.03 -11.71 -10.60
CA GLY A 157 -10.77 -12.98 -10.58
C GLY A 157 -10.35 -13.91 -9.44
N PRO A 158 -11.08 -15.02 -9.23
CA PRO A 158 -10.90 -15.96 -8.11
C PRO A 158 -9.75 -16.95 -8.30
N ASP A 159 -9.21 -17.09 -9.51
CA ASP A 159 -8.05 -17.95 -9.82
C ASP A 159 -6.78 -17.12 -9.99
N ALA A 160 -6.68 -15.99 -9.29
CA ALA A 160 -5.57 -15.08 -9.44
C ALA A 160 -4.25 -15.72 -8.99
N HIS A 161 -3.24 -15.58 -9.84
CA HIS A 161 -1.88 -16.09 -9.59
C HIS A 161 -0.82 -15.05 -9.98
N CYS A 162 -1.17 -13.77 -9.79
CA CYS A 162 -0.26 -12.66 -10.03
C CYS A 162 0.90 -12.67 -9.01
N LYS A 163 1.97 -11.93 -9.29
CA LYS A 163 3.15 -11.88 -8.41
C LYS A 163 2.83 -11.45 -6.97
N HIS A 164 1.78 -10.65 -6.76
CA HIS A 164 1.36 -10.21 -5.42
C HIS A 164 0.68 -11.34 -4.65
N VAL A 165 -0.25 -12.08 -5.27
CA VAL A 165 -0.88 -13.29 -4.68
C VAL A 165 0.19 -14.30 -4.30
N LEU A 166 1.12 -14.57 -5.22
CA LEU A 166 2.21 -15.51 -4.99
C LEU A 166 3.17 -15.07 -3.88
N ALA A 167 3.40 -13.76 -3.71
CA ALA A 167 4.20 -13.24 -2.61
C ALA A 167 3.52 -13.47 -1.26
N VAL A 168 2.19 -13.29 -1.18
CA VAL A 168 1.40 -13.57 0.03
C VAL A 168 1.42 -15.07 0.34
N LEU A 169 1.15 -15.94 -0.64
CA LEU A 169 1.17 -17.40 -0.46
C LEU A 169 2.55 -17.91 -0.03
N TYR A 170 3.62 -17.39 -0.64
CA TYR A 170 4.99 -17.69 -0.21
C TYR A 170 5.22 -17.24 1.23
N GLY A 171 4.80 -16.03 1.58
CA GLY A 171 4.88 -15.51 2.95
C GLY A 171 4.15 -16.38 3.97
N LEU A 172 2.92 -16.82 3.68
CA LEU A 172 2.16 -17.73 4.54
C LEU A 172 2.87 -19.09 4.72
N SER A 173 3.55 -19.57 3.68
CA SER A 173 4.33 -20.82 3.76
C SER A 173 5.59 -20.73 4.62
N VAL A 174 6.19 -19.54 4.69
CA VAL A 174 7.37 -19.24 5.51
C VAL A 174 6.97 -18.89 6.94
N TYR A 175 5.84 -18.19 7.11
CA TYR A 175 5.30 -17.72 8.37
C TYR A 175 5.24 -18.81 9.45
N ARG A 176 4.82 -20.03 9.11
CA ARG A 176 4.75 -21.12 10.10
C ARG A 176 6.14 -21.55 10.61
N LYS A 177 7.19 -21.40 9.81
CA LYS A 177 8.56 -21.74 10.18
C LYS A 177 9.23 -20.63 10.97
N GLU A 178 9.03 -19.38 10.56
CA GLU A 178 9.67 -18.21 11.18
C GLU A 178 8.87 -17.64 12.36
N GLY A 179 7.59 -17.98 12.50
CA GLY A 179 6.70 -17.47 13.55
C GLY A 179 6.23 -16.03 13.34
N ALA A 180 6.70 -15.35 12.28
CA ALA A 180 6.35 -13.99 11.93
C ALA A 180 6.38 -13.78 10.41
N LEU A 181 5.51 -12.89 9.91
CA LEU A 181 5.53 -12.48 8.50
C LEU A 181 6.47 -11.29 8.31
N LYS A 182 7.22 -11.28 7.20
CA LYS A 182 8.04 -10.13 6.81
C LYS A 182 7.16 -9.06 6.16
N THR A 183 6.78 -8.06 6.93
CA THR A 183 6.02 -6.89 6.45
C THR A 183 6.87 -5.62 6.45
N GLU A 184 6.37 -4.57 5.78
CA GLU A 184 6.95 -3.24 5.77
C GLU A 184 7.20 -2.77 7.21
N ARG A 185 8.41 -2.23 7.44
CA ARG A 185 8.76 -1.71 8.76
C ARG A 185 8.00 -0.43 9.05
N THR A 186 7.31 -0.40 10.18
CA THR A 186 6.64 0.82 10.66
C THR A 186 7.66 1.87 11.06
N CYS A 187 7.23 3.14 11.15
CA CYS A 187 8.10 4.25 11.53
C CYS A 187 8.74 4.09 12.92
N THR A 188 8.13 3.31 13.81
CA THR A 188 8.64 3.00 15.15
C THR A 188 9.62 1.83 15.18
N GLN A 189 9.62 0.97 14.15
CA GLN A 189 10.59 -0.11 13.98
C GLN A 189 11.90 0.35 13.34
N LYS A 190 11.89 1.52 12.68
CA LYS A 190 13.11 2.17 12.19
C LYS A 190 13.64 3.08 13.29
N LEU A 191 14.91 2.91 13.66
CA LEU A 191 15.56 3.80 14.63
C LEU A 191 15.44 5.25 14.15
N GLN A 192 15.03 6.16 15.03
CA GLN A 192 14.79 7.55 14.66
C GLN A 192 16.12 8.22 14.25
N GLN A 193 16.27 8.53 12.96
CA GLN A 193 17.53 9.02 12.40
C GLN A 193 17.75 10.53 12.56
N PHE A 194 16.76 11.29 13.05
CA PHE A 194 16.89 12.74 13.24
C PHE A 194 17.93 13.14 14.30
N HIS A 195 18.07 12.34 15.37
CA HIS A 195 19.10 12.51 16.40
C HIS A 195 20.44 11.91 15.96
N ALA A 196 20.45 11.06 14.93
CA ALA A 196 21.69 10.52 14.41
C ALA A 196 22.47 11.65 13.73
N THR A 197 23.70 11.87 14.19
CA THR A 197 24.60 12.85 13.62
C THR A 197 24.84 12.51 12.15
N LYS A 198 24.36 13.35 11.22
CA LYS A 198 24.51 13.14 9.75
C LYS A 198 25.96 13.02 9.30
N ARG A 199 26.90 13.52 10.11
CA ARG A 199 28.34 13.40 9.90
C ARG A 199 28.96 12.91 11.19
N LEU A 200 29.80 11.88 11.09
CA LEU A 200 30.65 11.49 12.21
C LEU A 200 31.58 12.67 12.51
N HIS A 201 31.53 13.18 13.74
CA HIS A 201 32.47 14.22 14.16
C HIS A 201 33.87 13.61 14.17
N GLY A 202 34.70 13.97 13.18
CA GLY A 202 36.06 13.45 13.04
C GLY A 202 37.08 14.14 13.96
N GLY A 203 36.68 15.20 14.67
CA GLY A 203 37.54 15.84 15.65
C GLY A 203 37.64 15.02 16.92
N SER A 204 38.83 15.01 17.53
CA SER A 204 39.02 14.45 18.87
C SER A 204 38.12 15.18 19.88
N PRO A 205 37.62 14.48 20.92
CA PRO A 205 36.87 15.12 22.00
C PRO A 205 37.67 16.30 22.58
N VAL A 206 37.13 17.51 22.47
CA VAL A 206 37.75 18.70 23.06
C VAL A 206 37.34 18.74 24.53
N LYS A 207 38.32 18.76 25.44
CA LYS A 207 38.04 18.95 26.87
C LYS A 207 37.36 20.30 27.07
N ALA A 208 36.38 20.36 27.97
CA ALA A 208 35.63 21.59 28.24
C ALA A 208 36.53 22.81 28.54
N ALA A 209 37.66 22.58 29.23
CA ALA A 209 38.66 23.60 29.53
C ALA A 209 39.32 24.26 28.30
N ASN A 210 39.30 23.57 27.14
CA ASN A 210 39.93 24.03 25.91
C ASN A 210 38.91 24.61 24.91
N LEU A 211 37.63 24.71 25.28
CA LEU A 211 36.62 25.35 24.45
C LEU A 211 36.80 26.87 24.53
N THR A 212 37.08 27.51 23.40
CA THR A 212 37.08 28.97 23.30
C THR A 212 35.63 29.45 23.23
N LEU A 213 35.05 29.74 24.40
CA LEU A 213 33.68 30.22 24.48
C LEU A 213 33.66 31.72 24.13
N PRO A 214 32.75 32.18 23.25
CA PRO A 214 32.68 33.59 22.83
C PRO A 214 32.33 34.57 23.95
N PHE A 215 31.96 34.06 25.12
CA PHE A 215 31.68 34.84 26.32
C PHE A 215 32.69 34.44 27.41
N GLY A 216 33.71 35.26 27.63
CA GLY A 216 34.78 35.04 28.60
C GLY A 216 34.35 35.30 30.06
N GLY A 217 33.34 34.59 30.54
CA GLY A 217 32.88 34.67 31.93
C GLY A 217 32.04 33.45 32.31
N ASN A 218 31.89 33.19 33.62
CA ASN A 218 31.07 32.11 34.17
C ASN A 218 29.70 32.04 33.48
N ILE A 219 29.53 31.08 32.57
CA ILE A 219 28.27 30.82 31.88
C ILE A 219 27.38 30.00 32.80
N VAL A 220 27.01 30.56 33.95
CA VAL A 220 25.76 30.13 34.62
C VAL A 220 24.66 30.90 33.90
N LYS A 221 24.26 30.41 32.73
CA LYS A 221 23.04 30.90 32.07
C LYS A 221 21.89 30.42 32.93
N ASP A 222 21.41 31.30 33.79
CA ASP A 222 20.15 31.10 34.46
C ASP A 222 19.05 31.02 33.38
N PRO A 223 18.45 29.84 33.14
CA PRO A 223 17.49 29.66 32.06
C PRO A 223 16.16 30.39 32.33
N ARG A 224 15.99 31.00 33.52
CA ARG A 224 14.79 31.76 33.87
C ARG A 224 14.67 33.03 33.01
N PRO A 225 13.43 33.41 32.62
CA PRO A 225 13.13 34.76 32.13
C PRO A 225 13.60 35.81 33.15
N GLU A 226 14.05 36.98 32.68
CA GLU A 226 14.68 38.02 33.52
C GLU A 226 13.85 38.39 34.75
N GLN A 227 12.53 38.48 34.60
CA GLN A 227 11.58 38.81 35.68
C GLN A 227 11.54 37.81 36.86
N TYR A 228 12.16 36.63 36.72
CA TYR A 228 12.18 35.57 37.73
C TYR A 228 13.58 35.24 38.24
N ARG A 229 14.62 35.90 37.71
CA ARG A 229 15.97 35.85 38.29
C ARG A 229 15.91 36.63 39.62
N ASP A 230 16.47 36.08 40.70
CA ASP A 230 16.59 36.72 42.03
C ASP A 230 15.31 36.89 42.88
N ARG A 231 14.23 36.15 42.61
CA ARG A 231 13.06 36.10 43.52
C ARG A 231 13.42 35.39 44.84
N ALA A 232 13.43 36.15 45.94
CA ALA A 232 13.61 35.59 47.28
C ALA A 232 12.50 34.58 47.61
N GLY A 233 12.89 33.32 47.86
CA GLY A 233 11.98 32.22 48.21
C GLY A 233 11.88 31.09 47.17
N TYR A 234 12.54 31.21 46.01
CA TYR A 234 12.59 30.11 45.03
C TYR A 234 13.85 29.27 45.24
N ASN A 235 13.77 28.25 46.09
CA ASN A 235 14.87 27.32 46.34
C ASN A 235 15.12 26.47 45.08
N THR A 236 16.26 26.67 44.44
CA THR A 236 16.73 25.81 43.36
C THR A 236 17.40 24.57 43.97
N PHE A 237 16.77 23.41 43.89
CA PHE A 237 17.43 22.14 44.14
C PHE A 237 18.12 21.71 42.84
N PHE A 238 19.42 22.03 42.73
CA PHE A 238 20.34 21.37 41.82
C PHE A 238 21.43 20.70 42.65
#